data_AF-A0A424M6M0-F1
#
_entry.id   AF-A0A424M6M0-F1
#
_cell.length_a   1.000
_cell.length_b   1.000
_cell.length_c   1.000
_cell.angle_alpha   90.00
_cell.angle_beta   90.00
_cell.angle_gamma   90.00
#
_symmetry.space_group_name_H-M   'P 1'
#
loop_
_entity.id
_entity.type
_entity.pdbx_description
1 polymer ?
#
loop_
_entity_poly.entity_id
_entity_poly.type
_entity_poly.pdbx_seq_one_letter_code
_entity_poly.pdbx_strand_id
1 'polypeptide(L)'
;MIKKLNSERALRGWIYMPKWYKTSSDYTKINLQAIDISIMLRELRSRLVFTYIRLQHAIRFHDSTKTRAELKFQKRILDEHLNQIDKLLKENSELQNWSFKKEHGEGPYDLS
;
A
#
# COMPACT_ATOMS: atom_id res chain seq x y z
N MET A 1 -3.51 23.77 5.91
CA MET A 1 -3.72 22.85 4.76
C MET A 1 -3.81 21.38 5.15
N ILE A 2 -2.96 20.86 6.06
CA ILE A 2 -2.99 19.44 6.50
C ILE A 2 -4.35 19.00 7.07
N LYS A 3 -5.03 19.85 7.85
CA LYS A 3 -6.38 19.53 8.39
C LYS A 3 -7.43 19.23 7.32
N LYS A 4 -7.38 19.90 6.17
CA LYS A 4 -8.35 19.73 5.06
C LYS A 4 -8.11 18.42 4.30
N LEU A 5 -6.84 18.03 4.14
CA LEU A 5 -6.46 16.72 3.60
C LEU A 5 -6.91 15.57 4.51
N ASN A 6 -6.86 15.75 5.84
CA ASN A 6 -7.32 14.75 6.80
C ASN A 6 -8.85 14.55 6.83
N SER A 7 -9.64 15.62 6.64
CA SER A 7 -11.11 15.51 6.68
C SER A 7 -11.69 14.73 5.50
N GLU A 8 -11.06 14.81 4.32
CA GLU A 8 -11.51 14.08 3.14
C GLU A 8 -11.01 12.62 3.12
N ARG A 9 -9.87 12.33 3.79
CA ARG A 9 -9.34 10.97 3.95
C ARG A 9 -10.19 10.10 4.89
N ALA A 10 -10.78 10.71 5.92
CA ALA A 10 -11.69 10.05 6.85
C ALA A 10 -12.96 9.48 6.17
N LEU A 11 -13.26 9.89 4.94
CA LEU A 11 -14.38 9.40 4.15
C LEU A 11 -14.00 8.29 3.15
N ARG A 12 -12.71 7.94 3.00
CA ARG A 12 -12.26 6.92 2.01
C ARG A 12 -11.33 5.83 2.57
N GLY A 13 -10.88 5.93 3.81
CA GLY A 13 -10.04 4.92 4.45
C GLY A 13 -10.83 3.66 4.82
N TRP A 14 -10.17 2.50 4.80
CA TRP A 14 -10.75 1.21 5.23
C TRP A 14 -10.97 1.17 6.75
N ILE A 15 -10.23 1.98 7.50
CA ILE A 15 -10.32 2.03 8.96
C ILE A 15 -11.30 3.11 9.42
N TYR A 16 -12.37 2.68 10.11
CA TYR A 16 -13.23 3.58 10.88
C TYR A 16 -12.40 4.26 11.99
N MET A 17 -12.34 5.59 11.98
CA MET A 17 -11.63 6.36 12.99
C MET A 17 -12.52 6.58 14.22
N PRO A 18 -12.20 5.98 15.39
CA PRO A 18 -13.04 6.11 16.58
C PRO A 18 -13.04 7.54 17.15
N LYS A 19 -13.98 7.87 18.05
CA LYS A 19 -14.06 9.23 18.63
C LYS A 19 -12.75 9.72 19.27
N TRP A 20 -11.99 8.82 19.90
CA TRP A 20 -10.69 9.14 20.52
C TRP A 20 -9.61 9.58 19.51
N TYR A 21 -9.78 9.26 18.22
CA TYR A 21 -8.87 9.72 17.16
C TYR A 21 -8.80 11.24 17.07
N LYS A 22 -9.91 11.96 17.32
CA LYS A 22 -9.91 13.42 17.23
C LYS A 22 -9.01 14.05 18.28
N THR A 23 -8.98 13.44 19.46
CA THR A 23 -8.23 13.89 20.64
C THR A 23 -6.84 13.26 20.73
N SER A 24 -6.48 12.32 19.85
CA SER A 24 -5.16 11.69 19.87
C SER A 24 -4.07 12.65 19.37
N SER A 25 -2.82 12.31 19.69
CA SER A 25 -1.65 13.02 19.20
C SER A 25 -1.57 13.00 17.66
N ASP A 26 -0.82 13.95 17.10
CA ASP A 26 -0.59 14.00 15.66
C ASP A 26 0.22 12.78 15.17
N TYR A 27 1.15 12.26 15.97
CA TYR A 27 1.91 11.04 15.64
C TYR A 27 1.00 9.81 15.62
N THR A 28 0.08 9.67 16.57
CA THR A 28 -0.94 8.61 16.57
C THR A 28 -1.79 8.67 15.31
N LYS A 29 -2.21 9.88 14.89
CA LYS A 29 -2.99 10.07 13.66
C LYS A 29 -2.20 9.67 12.42
N ILE A 30 -0.94 10.08 12.33
CA ILE A 30 -0.04 9.71 11.23
C ILE A 30 0.13 8.18 11.17
N ASN A 31 0.36 7.53 12.31
CA ASN A 31 0.55 6.09 12.38
C ASN A 31 -0.69 5.33 11.87
N LEU A 32 -1.89 5.70 12.35
CA LEU A 32 -3.14 5.09 11.89
C LEU A 32 -3.40 5.27 10.39
N GLN A 33 -3.06 6.43 9.85
CA GLN A 33 -3.14 6.66 8.40
C GLN A 33 -2.13 5.82 7.63
N ALA A 34 -0.91 5.69 8.13
CA ALA A 34 0.09 4.84 7.52
C ALA A 34 -0.34 3.37 7.56
N ILE A 35 -1.02 2.91 8.62
CA ILE A 35 -1.60 1.56 8.68
C ILE A 35 -2.67 1.39 7.59
N ASP A 36 -3.60 2.35 7.47
CA ASP A 36 -4.66 2.31 6.44
C ASP A 36 -4.08 2.24 5.01
N ILE A 37 -3.05 3.05 4.72
CA ILE A 37 -2.31 3.01 3.45
C ILE A 37 -1.65 1.65 3.23
N SER A 38 -1.08 1.04 4.26
CA SER A 38 -0.45 -0.29 4.18
C SER A 38 -1.45 -1.35 3.74
N ILE A 39 -2.66 -1.32 4.32
CA ILE A 39 -3.73 -2.26 4.00
C ILE A 39 -4.14 -2.10 2.53
N MET A 40 -4.40 -0.86 2.09
CA MET A 40 -4.78 -0.58 0.70
C MET A 40 -3.69 -1.01 -0.30
N LEU A 41 -2.41 -0.74 0.00
CA LEU A 41 -1.29 -1.15 -0.85
C LEU A 41 -1.15 -2.69 -0.93
N ARG A 42 -1.31 -3.40 0.19
CA ARG A 42 -1.28 -4.87 0.22
C ARG A 42 -2.42 -5.49 -0.58
N GLU A 43 -3.62 -4.90 -0.50
CA GLU A 43 -4.77 -5.34 -1.29
C GLU A 43 -4.53 -5.12 -2.78
N LEU A 44 -4.09 -3.92 -3.16
CA LEU A 44 -3.76 -3.59 -4.54
C LEU A 44 -2.70 -4.53 -5.11
N ARG A 45 -1.62 -4.76 -4.35
CA ARG A 45 -0.58 -5.73 -4.70
C ARG A 45 -1.15 -7.12 -4.96
N SER A 46 -2.01 -7.61 -4.07
CA SER A 46 -2.62 -8.94 -4.19
C SER A 46 -3.45 -9.07 -5.47
N ARG A 47 -4.24 -8.05 -5.80
CA ARG A 47 -5.01 -8.00 -7.06
C ARG A 47 -4.10 -8.02 -8.29
N LEU A 48 -2.99 -7.27 -8.27
CA LEU A 48 -2.02 -7.25 -9.37
C LEU A 48 -1.25 -8.57 -9.51
N VAL A 49 -0.88 -9.23 -8.40
CA VAL A 49 -0.28 -10.57 -8.42
C VAL A 49 -1.21 -11.59 -9.08
N PHE A 50 -2.51 -11.50 -8.81
CA PHE A 50 -3.48 -12.38 -9.45
C PHE A 50 -3.60 -12.13 -10.96
N THR A 51 -3.62 -10.85 -11.38
CA THR A 51 -3.55 -10.47 -12.80
C THR A 51 -2.25 -10.98 -13.45
N TYR A 52 -1.14 -10.92 -12.74
CA TYR A 52 0.16 -11.39 -13.21
C TYR A 52 0.16 -12.88 -13.51
N ILE A 53 -0.41 -13.70 -12.63
CA ILE A 53 -0.55 -15.15 -12.83
C ILE A 53 -1.39 -15.44 -14.08
N ARG A 54 -2.52 -14.73 -14.25
CA ARG A 54 -3.37 -14.86 -15.45
C ARG A 54 -2.62 -14.49 -16.73
N LEU A 55 -1.80 -13.45 -16.67
CA LEU A 55 -1.01 -12.99 -17.80
C LEU A 55 0.10 -13.99 -18.16
N GLN A 56 0.75 -14.59 -17.17
CA GLN A 56 1.72 -15.67 -17.41
C GLN A 56 1.06 -16.88 -18.08
N HIS A 57 -0.12 -17.27 -17.62
CA HIS A 57 -0.91 -18.33 -18.26
C HIS A 57 -1.22 -17.97 -19.73
N ALA A 58 -1.74 -16.77 -19.98
CA ALA A 58 -2.02 -16.31 -21.35
C ALA A 58 -0.76 -16.34 -22.24
N ILE A 59 0.38 -15.84 -21.76
CA ILE A 59 1.65 -15.86 -22.52
C ILE A 59 2.06 -17.29 -22.90
N ARG A 60 1.89 -18.24 -21.97
CA ARG A 60 2.30 -19.65 -22.18
C ARG A 60 1.48 -20.35 -23.25
N PHE A 61 0.17 -20.10 -23.27
CA PHE A 61 -0.78 -20.87 -24.10
C PHE A 61 -1.27 -20.13 -25.34
N HIS A 62 -0.88 -18.87 -25.57
CA HIS A 62 -1.33 -18.13 -26.75
C HIS A 62 -0.49 -18.49 -27.98
N ASP A 63 -1.14 -18.91 -29.07
CA ASP A 63 -0.46 -19.42 -30.28
C ASP A 63 0.18 -18.31 -31.15
N SER A 64 -0.46 -17.15 -31.24
CA SER A 64 0.06 -16.00 -32.01
C SER A 64 1.31 -15.37 -31.38
N THR A 65 2.38 -15.27 -32.18
CA THR A 65 3.63 -14.57 -31.83
C THR A 65 3.40 -13.09 -31.53
N LYS A 66 2.56 -12.41 -32.32
CA LYS A 66 2.25 -10.98 -32.15
C LYS A 66 1.54 -10.74 -30.82
N THR A 67 0.50 -11.53 -30.53
CA THR A 67 -0.24 -11.40 -29.27
C THR A 67 0.64 -11.75 -28.07
N ARG A 68 1.50 -12.77 -28.19
CA ARG A 68 2.44 -13.13 -27.12
C ARG A 68 3.44 -11.99 -26.83
N ALA A 69 3.88 -11.24 -27.83
CA ALA A 69 4.73 -10.07 -27.64
C ALA A 69 4.00 -8.95 -26.87
N GLU A 70 2.75 -8.67 -27.22
CA GLU A 70 1.90 -7.70 -26.52
C GLU A 70 1.67 -8.10 -25.05
N LEU A 71 1.34 -9.36 -24.80
CA LEU A 71 1.17 -9.87 -23.43
C LEU A 71 2.47 -9.77 -22.62
N LYS A 72 3.64 -10.00 -23.23
CA LYS A 72 4.94 -9.78 -22.58
C LYS A 72 5.19 -8.31 -22.26
N PHE A 73 4.74 -7.37 -23.10
CA PHE A 73 4.82 -5.95 -22.82
C PHE A 73 3.94 -5.55 -21.62
N GLN A 74 2.68 -6.00 -21.61
CA GLN A 74 1.78 -5.81 -20.47
C GLN A 74 2.36 -6.38 -19.17
N LYS A 75 3.08 -7.51 -19.26
CA LYS A 75 3.73 -8.13 -18.10
C LYS A 75 4.80 -7.20 -17.51
N ARG A 76 5.62 -6.56 -18.35
CA ARG A 76 6.64 -5.61 -17.89
C ARG A 76 6.04 -4.40 -17.19
N ILE A 77 4.92 -3.87 -17.70
CA ILE A 77 4.19 -2.77 -17.04
C ILE A 77 3.70 -3.22 -15.66
N LEU A 78 3.13 -4.43 -15.59
CA LEU A 78 2.64 -4.98 -14.34
C LEU A 78 3.77 -5.25 -13.31
N ASP A 79 4.90 -5.75 -13.77
CA ASP A 79 6.12 -5.94 -12.96
C ASP A 79 6.57 -4.59 -12.37
N GLU A 80 6.59 -3.53 -13.16
CA GLU A 80 6.96 -2.19 -12.69
C GLU A 80 5.98 -1.64 -11.64
N HIS A 81 4.67 -1.83 -11.82
CA HIS A 81 3.68 -1.45 -10.81
C HIS A 81 3.81 -2.23 -9.51
N LEU A 82 4.10 -3.54 -9.58
CA LEU A 82 4.38 -4.34 -8.38
C LEU A 82 5.61 -3.83 -7.64
N ASN A 83 6.69 -3.51 -8.37
CA ASN A 83 7.90 -2.91 -7.77
C ASN A 83 7.62 -1.56 -7.09
N GLN A 84 6.79 -0.71 -7.71
CA GLN A 84 6.39 0.57 -7.12
C GLN A 84 5.59 0.38 -5.84
N ILE A 85 4.66 -0.57 -5.81
CA ILE A 85 3.89 -0.87 -4.60
C ILE A 85 4.80 -1.42 -3.50
N ASP A 86 5.76 -2.28 -3.81
CA ASP A 86 6.70 -2.81 -2.83
C ASP A 86 7.59 -1.70 -2.24
N LYS A 87 8.01 -0.71 -3.05
CA LYS A 87 8.71 0.49 -2.55
C LYS A 87 7.82 1.32 -1.62
N LEU A 88 6.58 1.60 -2.03
CA LEU A 88 5.62 2.36 -1.20
C LEU A 88 5.31 1.64 0.12
N LEU A 89 5.21 0.30 0.11
CA LEU A 89 5.03 -0.50 1.32
C LEU A 89 6.22 -0.35 2.27
N LYS A 90 7.45 -0.32 1.75
CA LYS A 90 8.66 -0.12 2.55
C LYS A 90 8.68 1.29 3.17
N GLU A 91 8.50 2.34 2.36
CA GLU A 91 8.46 3.73 2.83
C GLU A 91 7.36 3.94 3.88
N ASN A 92 6.19 3.33 3.67
CA ASN A 92 5.08 3.40 4.60
C ASN A 92 5.37 2.64 5.91
N SER A 93 6.11 1.52 5.87
CA SER A 93 6.57 0.83 7.07
C SER A 93 7.57 1.66 7.87
N GLU A 94 8.46 2.40 7.18
CA GLU A 94 9.40 3.32 7.82
C GLU A 94 8.66 4.48 8.50
N LEU A 95 7.60 5.01 7.86
CA LEU A 95 6.74 6.05 8.44
C LEU A 95 5.99 5.56 9.68
N GLN A 96 5.46 4.33 9.67
CA GLN A 96 4.83 3.73 10.85
C GLN A 96 5.81 3.63 12.01
N ASN A 97 7.00 3.08 11.76
CA ASN A 97 8.04 2.95 12.78
C ASN A 97 8.46 4.32 13.34
N TRP A 98 8.69 5.30 12.46
CA TRP A 98 9.06 6.66 12.86
C TRP A 98 7.99 7.33 13.70
N SER A 99 6.72 7.28 13.28
CA SER A 99 5.62 7.92 14.00
C SER A 99 5.38 7.25 15.36
N PHE A 100 5.49 5.93 15.44
CA PHE A 100 5.41 5.19 16.69
C PHE A 100 6.56 5.56 17.64
N LYS A 101 7.81 5.59 17.15
CA LYS A 101 8.98 6.03 17.95
C LYS A 101 8.83 7.45 18.50
N LYS A 102 8.21 8.35 17.73
CA LYS A 102 7.95 9.71 18.18
C LYS A 102 6.89 9.80 19.27
N GLU A 103 5.92 8.91 19.27
CA GLU A 103 4.87 8.86 20.29
C GLU A 103 5.33 8.18 21.58
N HIS A 104 6.08 7.08 21.48
CA HIS A 104 6.36 6.18 22.60
C HIS A 104 7.83 6.13 23.04
N GLY A 105 8.73 6.79 22.32
CA GLY A 105 10.17 6.77 22.60
C GLY A 105 10.91 5.52 22.07
N GLU A 106 10.19 4.43 21.81
CA GLU A 106 10.70 3.15 21.33
C GLU A 106 9.94 2.69 20.08
N GLY A 107 10.54 1.80 19.27
CA GLY A 107 9.88 1.23 18.10
C GLY A 107 8.82 0.21 18.48
N PRO A 108 7.83 -0.06 17.61
CA PRO A 108 6.80 -1.06 17.88
C PRO A 108 7.36 -2.50 17.98
N TYR A 109 8.59 -2.71 17.50
CA TYR A 109 9.33 -3.98 17.58
C TYR A 109 10.45 -3.97 18.63
N ASP A 110 10.64 -2.84 19.34
CA ASP A 110 11.60 -2.73 20.44
C ASP A 110 10.91 -3.06 21.80
N LEU A 111 9.57 -3.12 21.81
CA LEU A 111 8.71 -3.41 22.96
C LEU A 111 8.42 -4.93 23.15
N SER A 112 9.04 -5.80 22.34
CA SER A 112 8.86 -7.26 22.36
C SER A 112 10.08 -8.00 22.86
#